data_AF-A0A7W8NPG3-F1
#
_entry.id   AF-A0A7W8NPG3-F1
#
_cell.length_a   1.000
_cell.length_b   1.000
_cell.length_c   1.000
_cell.angle_alpha   90.00
_cell.angle_beta   90.00
_cell.angle_gamma   90.00
#
_symmetry.space_group_name_H-M   'P 1'
#
loop_
_entity.id
_entity.type
_entity.pdbx_description
1 polymer ?
#
loop_
_entity_poly.entity_id
_entity_poly.type
_entity_poly.pdbx_seq_one_letter_code
_entity_poly.pdbx_strand_id
1 'polypeptide(L)'
;MTLTSTLLWQPLTAALLAAAVAFVVGVAVGLFKGQSGWALLRGLEAGALLLVGTFLTRLVIAFLLSRAPHPERAAFVLGWAFLLWPGIIDTIPALLGHRWLTTPEHLLTLATLVGGGVGFMNGLWGIHGWAGILTFPLNVTWGLAGNTTGLLLHLVNVAWGQHSGETRTEAHRYASGFRLKGTYGFTQGCVMSNTSKSLSGHEFVHVVQNLVAGPYYVLSYVAWMVLLFVPGMIAGLLSKRGGLADGIEGYTYDSNPWEAVAYASGGSHSPKISLGPVWTVVLGVALVGVFVWLSWKVIPWGWQ
;
A
#
# COMPACT_ATOMS: atom_id res chain seq x y z
N MET A 1 25.02 5.05 13.52
CA MET A 1 23.90 5.48 14.40
C MET A 1 23.54 4.29 15.28
N THR A 2 23.84 4.34 16.57
CA THR A 2 23.35 3.33 17.52
C THR A 2 21.85 3.54 17.63
N LEU A 3 21.04 2.56 17.22
CA LEU A 3 19.62 2.52 17.56
C LEU A 3 19.54 2.52 19.09
N THR A 4 19.29 3.68 19.68
CA THR A 4 19.19 3.78 21.13
C THR A 4 17.94 3.01 21.57
N SER A 5 17.99 2.43 22.77
CA SER A 5 16.83 1.81 23.38
C SER A 5 15.62 2.76 23.41
N THR A 6 15.86 4.07 23.57
CA THR A 6 14.83 5.11 23.48
C THR A 6 14.09 5.13 22.15
N LEU A 7 14.77 4.95 21.01
CA LEU A 7 14.12 4.92 19.68
C LEU A 7 13.25 3.66 19.49
N LEU A 8 13.53 2.56 20.18
CA LEU A 8 12.71 1.35 20.11
C LEU A 8 11.52 1.40 21.08
N TRP A 9 11.73 1.94 22.28
CA TRP A 9 10.75 1.87 23.38
C TRP A 9 9.84 3.10 23.52
N GLN A 10 10.24 4.28 23.03
CA GLN A 10 9.39 5.49 23.10
C GLN A 10 7.95 5.31 22.58
N PRO A 11 7.69 4.58 21.47
CA PRO A 11 6.32 4.42 21.01
C PRO A 11 5.51 3.39 21.82
N LEU A 12 6.11 2.64 22.75
CA LEU A 12 5.43 1.52 23.43
C LEU A 12 4.21 2.01 24.22
N THR A 13 4.36 3.08 25.01
CA THR A 13 3.24 3.63 25.79
C THR A 13 2.11 4.12 24.86
N ALA A 14 2.45 4.84 23.80
CA ALA A 14 1.47 5.31 22.82
C ALA A 14 0.78 4.15 22.09
N ALA A 15 1.53 3.09 21.73
CA ALA A 15 1.01 1.90 21.08
C ALA A 15 0.06 1.11 22.00
N LEU A 16 0.40 0.98 23.29
CA LEU A 16 -0.47 0.33 24.29
C LEU A 16 -1.77 1.11 24.51
N LEU A 17 -1.70 2.44 24.59
CA LEU A 17 -2.89 3.29 24.66
C LEU A 17 -3.74 3.16 23.40
N ALA A 18 -3.13 3.20 22.23
CA ALA A 18 -3.82 3.01 20.96
C ALA A 18 -4.47 1.61 20.86
N ALA A 19 -3.82 0.56 21.37
CA ALA A 19 -4.35 -0.79 21.43
C ALA A 19 -5.57 -0.91 22.35
N ALA A 20 -5.55 -0.23 23.51
CA ALA A 20 -6.70 -0.16 24.40
C ALA A 20 -7.89 0.54 23.74
N VAL A 21 -7.64 1.65 23.03
CA VAL A 21 -8.68 2.33 22.24
C VAL A 21 -9.20 1.43 21.12
N ALA A 22 -8.31 0.77 20.38
CA ALA A 22 -8.67 -0.18 19.32
C ALA A 22 -9.54 -1.34 19.85
N PHE A 23 -9.21 -1.85 21.04
CA PHE A 23 -10.01 -2.86 21.72
C PHE A 23 -11.44 -2.36 21.98
N VAL A 24 -11.58 -1.19 22.61
CA VAL A 24 -12.89 -0.59 22.91
C VAL A 24 -13.70 -0.35 21.63
N VAL A 25 -13.07 0.18 20.59
CA VAL A 25 -13.72 0.40 19.28
C VAL A 25 -14.15 -0.92 18.66
N GLY A 26 -13.31 -1.96 18.70
CA GLY A 26 -13.64 -3.27 18.17
C GLY A 26 -14.82 -3.93 18.88
N VAL A 27 -14.88 -3.82 20.22
CA VAL A 27 -16.03 -4.26 21.01
C VAL A 27 -17.30 -3.50 20.62
N ALA A 28 -17.23 -2.17 20.57
CA ALA A 28 -18.37 -1.33 20.21
C ALA A 28 -18.91 -1.69 18.82
N VAL A 29 -18.04 -1.80 17.81
CA VAL A 29 -18.44 -2.20 16.44
C VAL A 29 -19.07 -3.59 16.41
N GLY A 30 -18.53 -4.54 17.19
CA GLY A 30 -19.12 -5.88 17.32
C GLY A 30 -20.54 -5.84 17.90
N LEU A 31 -20.76 -5.04 18.95
CA LEU A 31 -22.08 -4.86 19.56
C LEU A 31 -23.07 -4.17 18.61
N PHE A 32 -22.66 -3.09 17.94
CA PHE A 32 -23.51 -2.38 16.96
C PHE A 32 -23.95 -3.26 15.79
N LYS A 33 -23.12 -4.24 15.42
CA LYS A 33 -23.44 -5.21 14.35
C LYS A 33 -24.26 -6.40 14.82
N GLY A 34 -24.72 -6.42 16.08
CA GLY A 34 -25.46 -7.54 16.65
C GLY A 34 -24.61 -8.81 16.88
N GLN A 35 -23.28 -8.69 16.91
CA GLN A 35 -22.34 -9.79 17.08
C GLN A 35 -21.89 -9.92 18.54
N SER A 36 -22.83 -9.87 19.49
CA SER A 36 -22.53 -9.81 20.93
C SER A 36 -21.63 -10.96 21.41
N GLY A 37 -21.80 -12.18 20.89
CA GLY A 37 -20.95 -13.33 21.22
C GLY A 37 -19.49 -13.23 20.72
N TRP A 38 -19.21 -12.31 19.78
CA TRP A 38 -17.89 -12.16 19.15
C TRP A 38 -17.27 -10.76 19.35
N ALA A 39 -17.98 -9.85 20.03
CA ALA A 39 -17.55 -8.47 20.20
C ALA A 39 -16.21 -8.36 20.96
N LEU A 40 -16.03 -9.15 22.03
CA LEU A 40 -14.78 -9.19 22.79
C LEU A 40 -13.61 -9.72 21.96
N LEU A 41 -13.83 -10.77 21.16
CA LEU A 41 -12.80 -11.31 20.28
C LEU A 41 -12.41 -10.30 19.21
N ARG A 42 -13.37 -9.59 18.61
CA ARG A 42 -13.11 -8.51 17.65
C ARG A 42 -12.27 -7.39 18.26
N GLY A 43 -12.61 -6.97 19.49
CA GLY A 43 -11.79 -6.02 20.25
C GLY A 43 -10.37 -6.53 20.47
N LEU A 44 -10.22 -7.78 20.91
CA LEU A 44 -8.92 -8.39 21.15
C LEU A 44 -8.08 -8.48 19.87
N GLU A 45 -8.67 -8.94 18.76
CA GLU A 45 -7.99 -9.00 17.45
C GLU A 45 -7.55 -7.61 16.98
N ALA A 46 -8.42 -6.59 17.09
CA ALA A 46 -8.11 -5.22 16.71
C ALA A 46 -6.93 -4.64 17.53
N GLY A 47 -6.96 -4.79 18.85
CA GLY A 47 -5.90 -4.31 19.73
C GLY A 47 -4.58 -5.08 19.54
N ALA A 48 -4.64 -6.41 19.45
CA ALA A 48 -3.46 -7.26 19.30
C ALA A 48 -2.76 -7.03 17.96
N LEU A 49 -3.51 -7.03 16.85
CA LEU A 49 -2.92 -6.81 15.53
C LEU A 49 -2.39 -5.37 15.38
N LEU A 50 -3.00 -4.36 16.01
CA LEU A 50 -2.42 -3.02 16.07
C LEU A 50 -1.01 -3.05 16.70
N LEU A 51 -0.86 -3.72 17.86
CA LEU A 51 0.43 -3.80 18.55
C LEU A 51 1.47 -4.56 17.72
N VAL A 52 1.10 -5.72 17.19
CA VAL A 52 2.02 -6.52 16.38
C VAL A 52 2.41 -5.78 15.10
N GLY A 53 1.44 -5.13 14.43
CA GLY A 53 1.69 -4.31 13.25
C GLY A 53 2.65 -3.15 13.54
N THR A 54 2.35 -2.37 14.58
CA THR A 54 3.21 -1.28 15.07
C THR A 54 4.65 -1.75 15.29
N PHE A 55 4.81 -2.87 15.98
CA PHE A 55 6.13 -3.42 16.32
C PHE A 55 6.88 -3.92 15.08
N LEU A 56 6.25 -4.79 14.27
CA LEU A 56 6.90 -5.40 13.10
C LEU A 56 7.32 -4.35 12.08
N THR A 57 6.44 -3.40 11.76
CA THR A 57 6.74 -2.34 10.80
C THR A 57 7.92 -1.49 11.28
N ARG A 58 7.89 -1.05 12.53
CA ARG A 58 8.97 -0.24 13.11
C ARG A 58 10.28 -1.00 13.11
N LEU A 59 10.26 -2.27 13.52
CA LEU A 59 11.44 -3.13 13.59
C LEU A 59 12.11 -3.27 12.22
N VAL A 60 11.34 -3.55 11.17
CA VAL A 60 11.88 -3.71 9.81
C VAL A 60 12.47 -2.41 9.28
N ILE A 61 11.77 -1.28 9.41
CA ILE A 61 12.29 0.02 8.95
C ILE A 61 13.54 0.43 9.75
N ALA A 62 13.53 0.25 11.07
CA ALA A 62 14.69 0.51 11.93
C ALA A 62 15.89 -0.36 11.52
N PHE A 63 15.64 -1.64 11.26
CA PHE A 63 16.67 -2.56 10.79
C PHE A 63 17.27 -2.08 9.46
N LEU A 64 16.46 -1.75 8.46
CA LEU A 64 16.95 -1.27 7.16
C LEU A 64 17.76 0.03 7.29
N LEU A 65 17.28 0.98 8.08
CA LEU A 65 18.00 2.22 8.38
C LEU A 65 19.35 1.96 9.07
N SER A 66 19.41 0.99 9.99
CA SER A 66 20.65 0.66 10.72
C SER A 66 21.74 0.05 9.85
N ARG A 67 21.38 -0.54 8.70
CA ARG A 67 22.31 -1.16 7.75
C ARG A 67 22.82 -0.16 6.72
N ALA A 68 22.21 1.01 6.61
CA ALA A 68 22.62 2.01 5.64
C ALA A 68 23.86 2.78 6.14
N PRO A 69 24.89 2.99 5.29
CA PRO A 69 26.01 3.86 5.63
C PRO A 69 25.58 5.33 5.79
N HIS A 70 24.49 5.71 5.12
CA HIS A 70 23.86 7.02 5.24
C HIS A 70 22.36 6.86 5.57
N PRO A 71 22.00 6.71 6.86
CA PRO A 71 20.61 6.48 7.29
C PRO A 71 19.64 7.56 6.79
N GLU A 72 20.11 8.79 6.72
CA GLU A 72 19.38 9.92 6.15
C GLU A 72 18.94 9.68 4.70
N ARG A 73 19.86 9.23 3.84
CA ARG A 73 19.56 8.94 2.44
C ARG A 73 18.66 7.72 2.30
N ALA A 74 18.93 6.71 3.12
CA ALA A 74 18.11 5.51 3.16
C ALA A 74 16.68 5.83 3.59
N ALA A 75 16.46 6.76 4.52
CA ALA A 75 15.13 7.15 4.96
C ALA A 75 14.28 7.71 3.81
N PHE A 76 14.86 8.50 2.91
CA PHE A 76 14.18 8.97 1.69
C PHE A 76 13.78 7.81 0.76
N VAL A 77 14.71 6.90 0.47
CA VAL A 77 14.46 5.72 -0.38
C VAL A 77 13.42 4.80 0.24
N LEU A 78 13.50 4.56 1.54
CA LEU A 78 12.53 3.74 2.28
C LEU A 78 11.17 4.43 2.36
N GLY A 79 11.12 5.76 2.42
CA GLY A 79 9.89 6.54 2.31
C GLY A 79 9.15 6.28 1.01
N TRP A 80 9.86 6.22 -0.11
CA TRP A 80 9.30 5.80 -1.41
C TRP A 80 8.91 4.32 -1.43
N ALA A 81 9.81 3.45 -0.99
CA ALA A 81 9.64 2.00 -1.13
C ALA A 81 8.54 1.42 -0.23
N PHE A 82 8.40 1.91 1.01
CA PHE A 82 7.55 1.28 2.02
C PHE A 82 6.36 2.11 2.46
N LEU A 83 6.35 3.42 2.22
CA LEU A 83 5.22 4.29 2.58
C LEU A 83 4.65 5.07 1.39
N LEU A 84 5.38 5.12 0.27
CA LEU A 84 5.09 5.84 -0.98
C LEU A 84 4.93 7.36 -0.80
N TRP A 85 3.87 7.80 -0.10
CA TRP A 85 3.48 9.20 0.04
C TRP A 85 4.54 10.09 0.71
N PRO A 86 5.19 9.68 1.82
CA PRO A 86 6.29 10.46 2.39
C PRO A 86 7.42 10.70 1.38
N GLY A 87 7.77 9.68 0.59
CA GLY A 87 8.77 9.80 -0.48
C GLY A 87 8.34 10.77 -1.57
N ILE A 88 7.10 10.65 -2.06
CA ILE A 88 6.53 11.58 -3.06
C ILE A 88 6.57 13.03 -2.55
N ILE A 89 6.06 13.27 -1.34
CA ILE A 89 5.96 14.62 -0.75
C ILE A 89 7.35 15.24 -0.60
N ASP A 90 8.33 14.48 -0.12
CA ASP A 90 9.69 14.96 0.07
C ASP A 90 10.51 15.03 -1.23
N THR A 91 9.98 14.61 -2.38
CA THR A 91 10.76 14.59 -3.63
C THR A 91 11.19 15.98 -4.08
N ILE A 92 10.29 16.97 -4.07
CA ILE A 92 10.63 18.36 -4.43
C ILE A 92 11.48 19.01 -3.33
N PRO A 93 11.09 18.97 -2.03
CA PRO A 93 11.93 19.47 -0.95
C PRO A 93 13.35 18.90 -0.97
N ALA A 94 13.53 17.60 -1.27
CA ALA A 94 14.83 16.96 -1.29
C ALA A 94 15.76 17.52 -2.38
N LEU A 95 15.22 17.98 -3.52
CA LEU A 95 16.00 18.68 -4.56
C LEU A 95 16.51 20.04 -4.07
N LEU A 96 15.81 20.65 -3.11
CA LEU A 96 16.19 21.88 -2.45
C LEU A 96 16.95 21.65 -1.13
N GLY A 97 17.16 20.39 -0.76
CA GLY A 97 17.87 20.04 0.45
C GLY A 97 17.09 19.85 1.73
N HIS A 98 15.78 19.92 1.65
CA HIS A 98 14.90 19.76 2.78
C HIS A 98 14.28 18.36 2.78
N ARG A 99 14.08 17.79 3.97
CA ARG A 99 13.32 16.54 4.16
C ARG A 99 12.38 16.74 5.33
N TRP A 100 11.07 16.69 5.05
CA TRP A 100 10.05 16.94 6.07
C TRP A 100 9.57 15.64 6.68
N LEU A 101 9.30 14.61 5.87
CA LEU A 101 8.68 13.36 6.30
C LEU A 101 9.64 12.16 6.31
N THR A 102 10.75 12.26 5.58
CA THR A 102 11.72 11.18 5.34
C THR A 102 13.06 11.38 6.06
N THR A 103 13.03 12.03 7.23
CA THR A 103 14.10 11.86 8.22
C THR A 103 13.95 10.49 8.90
N PRO A 104 15.01 9.86 9.43
CA PRO A 104 14.91 8.57 10.09
C PRO A 104 13.86 8.51 11.20
N GLU A 105 13.77 9.56 12.03
CA GLU A 105 12.81 9.65 13.14
C GLU A 105 11.36 9.77 12.66
N HIS A 106 11.09 10.68 11.71
CA HIS A 106 9.75 10.85 11.15
C HIS A 106 9.30 9.61 10.40
N LEU A 107 10.20 9.00 9.62
CA LEU A 107 9.90 7.77 8.90
C LEU A 107 9.54 6.62 9.86
N LEU A 108 10.29 6.43 10.94
CA LEU A 108 9.97 5.41 11.95
C LEU A 108 8.62 5.66 12.62
N THR A 109 8.29 6.92 12.88
CA THR A 109 6.99 7.32 13.45
C THR A 109 5.86 7.02 12.48
N LEU A 110 5.98 7.43 11.22
CA LEU A 110 5.00 7.16 10.17
C LEU A 110 4.83 5.64 9.96
N ALA A 111 5.93 4.89 9.92
CA ALA A 111 5.92 3.45 9.78
C ALA A 111 5.18 2.77 10.95
N THR A 112 5.40 3.21 12.18
CA THR A 112 4.63 2.78 13.36
C THR A 112 3.14 3.07 13.21
N LEU A 113 2.76 4.29 12.80
CA LEU A 113 1.36 4.68 12.63
C LEU A 113 0.66 3.87 11.54
N VAL A 114 1.29 3.69 10.39
CA VAL A 114 0.72 2.91 9.27
C VAL A 114 0.62 1.43 9.65
N GLY A 115 1.68 0.84 10.20
CA GLY A 115 1.68 -0.55 10.65
C GLY A 115 0.58 -0.84 11.68
N GLY A 116 0.45 0.05 12.67
CA GLY A 116 -0.61 -0.03 13.67
C GLY A 116 -2.01 0.18 13.07
N GLY A 117 -2.18 1.12 12.15
CA GLY A 117 -3.45 1.38 11.46
C GLY A 117 -3.89 0.20 10.59
N VAL A 118 -2.98 -0.43 9.85
CA VAL A 118 -3.25 -1.65 9.08
C VAL A 118 -3.62 -2.79 10.02
N GLY A 119 -2.84 -3.03 11.08
CA GLY A 119 -3.17 -4.04 12.09
C GLY A 119 -4.53 -3.85 12.74
N PHE A 120 -4.85 -2.60 13.11
CA PHE A 120 -6.15 -2.23 13.64
C PHE A 120 -7.28 -2.57 12.68
N MET A 121 -7.19 -2.14 11.42
CA MET A 121 -8.24 -2.40 10.43
C MET A 121 -8.39 -3.91 10.18
N ASN A 122 -7.28 -4.63 10.03
CA ASN A 122 -7.31 -6.08 9.77
C ASN A 122 -8.00 -6.84 10.92
N GLY A 123 -7.71 -6.48 12.18
CA GLY A 123 -8.33 -7.08 13.35
C GLY A 123 -9.78 -6.60 13.58
N LEU A 124 -10.04 -5.32 13.33
CA LEU A 124 -11.39 -4.75 13.42
C LEU A 124 -12.37 -5.46 12.51
N TRP A 125 -11.93 -5.89 11.32
CA TRP A 125 -12.78 -6.60 10.35
C TRP A 125 -12.59 -8.11 10.37
N GLY A 126 -11.54 -8.64 11.01
CA GLY A 126 -11.28 -10.07 11.11
C GLY A 126 -10.94 -10.70 9.75
N ILE A 127 -10.08 -10.05 8.96
CA ILE A 127 -9.80 -10.50 7.59
C ILE A 127 -8.85 -11.70 7.52
N HIS A 128 -8.07 -11.97 8.55
CA HIS A 128 -7.03 -13.01 8.54
C HIS A 128 -7.54 -14.34 9.08
N GLY A 129 -7.49 -15.40 8.27
CA GLY A 129 -7.61 -16.79 8.66
C GLY A 129 -6.25 -17.41 8.99
N TRP A 130 -6.08 -18.71 8.75
CA TRP A 130 -4.82 -19.40 9.02
C TRP A 130 -3.63 -18.87 8.20
N ALA A 131 -3.88 -18.45 6.96
CA ALA A 131 -2.87 -17.80 6.12
C ALA A 131 -2.38 -16.47 6.71
N GLY A 132 -3.17 -15.86 7.60
CA GLY A 132 -2.87 -14.69 8.40
C GLY A 132 -1.48 -14.69 9.05
N ILE A 133 -1.00 -15.86 9.47
CA ILE A 133 0.33 -16.01 10.09
C ILE A 133 1.45 -15.51 9.14
N LEU A 134 1.24 -15.64 7.82
CA LEU A 134 2.18 -15.20 6.80
C LEU A 134 1.76 -13.87 6.17
N THR A 135 0.49 -13.73 5.81
CA THR A 135 -0.01 -12.55 5.09
C THR A 135 0.01 -11.30 5.95
N PHE A 136 -0.25 -11.40 7.26
CA PHE A 136 -0.25 -10.23 8.15
C PHE A 136 1.14 -9.61 8.30
N PRO A 137 2.20 -10.36 8.68
CA PRO A 137 3.54 -9.80 8.72
C PRO A 137 3.97 -9.16 7.39
N LEU A 138 3.63 -9.78 6.26
CA LEU A 138 3.92 -9.23 4.94
C LEU A 138 3.16 -7.92 4.69
N ASN A 139 1.86 -7.85 5.02
CA ASN A 139 1.06 -6.64 4.84
C ASN A 139 1.63 -5.43 5.59
N VAL A 140 2.14 -5.64 6.81
CA VAL A 140 2.68 -4.57 7.65
C VAL A 140 4.19 -4.36 7.47
N THR A 141 4.87 -5.13 6.62
CA THR A 141 6.32 -4.95 6.37
C THR A 141 6.61 -4.82 4.89
N TRP A 142 6.60 -5.92 4.16
CA TRP A 142 6.96 -5.98 2.75
C TRP A 142 5.93 -5.28 1.85
N GLY A 143 4.65 -5.56 2.04
CA GLY A 143 3.53 -4.93 1.32
C GLY A 143 3.09 -3.58 1.89
N LEU A 144 3.92 -2.91 2.69
CA LEU A 144 3.53 -1.71 3.45
C LEU A 144 3.17 -0.53 2.55
N ALA A 145 3.81 -0.35 1.40
CA ALA A 145 3.52 0.77 0.51
C ALA A 145 2.08 0.72 -0.02
N GLY A 146 1.65 -0.45 -0.50
CA GLY A 146 0.27 -0.65 -0.93
C GLY A 146 -0.71 -0.49 0.23
N ASN A 147 -0.36 -0.99 1.41
CA ASN A 147 -1.22 -0.86 2.60
C ASN A 147 -1.23 0.56 3.20
N THR A 148 -0.24 1.41 2.91
CA THR A 148 -0.30 2.83 3.25
C THR A 148 -1.43 3.51 2.47
N THR A 149 -1.49 3.26 1.16
CA THR A 149 -2.61 3.73 0.34
C THR A 149 -3.92 3.01 0.68
N GLY A 150 -3.86 1.72 1.04
CA GLY A 150 -5.01 0.95 1.54
C GLY A 150 -5.61 1.56 2.81
N LEU A 151 -4.79 2.08 3.72
CA LEU A 151 -5.26 2.79 4.92
C LEU A 151 -5.95 4.11 4.55
N LEU A 152 -5.44 4.86 3.59
CA LEU A 152 -6.15 6.03 3.05
C LEU A 152 -7.49 5.62 2.42
N LEU A 153 -7.51 4.51 1.69
CA LEU A 153 -8.71 3.95 1.08
C LEU A 153 -9.74 3.53 2.14
N HIS A 154 -9.30 3.01 3.29
CA HIS A 154 -10.16 2.82 4.45
C HIS A 154 -10.75 4.14 4.95
N LEU A 155 -9.96 5.19 5.14
CA LEU A 155 -10.47 6.49 5.63
C LEU A 155 -11.55 7.05 4.71
N VAL A 156 -11.33 6.95 3.39
CA VAL A 156 -12.31 7.36 2.38
C VAL A 156 -13.58 6.50 2.45
N ASN A 157 -13.42 5.18 2.52
CA ASN A 157 -14.56 4.25 2.50
C ASN A 157 -15.30 4.13 3.84
N VAL A 158 -14.70 4.49 4.97
CA VAL A 158 -15.41 4.52 6.26
C VAL A 158 -16.50 5.58 6.23
N ALA A 159 -16.31 6.67 5.49
CA ALA A 159 -17.30 7.76 5.40
C ALA A 159 -18.53 7.41 4.56
N TRP A 160 -18.39 6.62 3.48
CA TRP A 160 -19.49 6.37 2.53
C TRP A 160 -19.50 5.01 1.85
N GLY A 161 -18.52 4.15 2.13
CA GLY A 161 -18.38 2.83 1.52
C GLY A 161 -19.14 1.77 2.29
N GLN A 162 -19.45 0.66 1.61
CA GLN A 162 -20.07 -0.51 2.21
C GLN A 162 -19.06 -1.64 2.33
N HIS A 163 -18.42 -1.78 3.49
CA HIS A 163 -17.57 -2.94 3.76
C HIS A 163 -18.43 -4.21 3.73
N SER A 164 -17.95 -5.23 3.04
CA SER A 164 -18.64 -6.50 2.93
C SER A 164 -18.58 -7.28 4.26
N GLY A 165 -19.50 -8.23 4.44
CA GLY A 165 -19.57 -9.03 5.66
C GLY A 165 -18.61 -10.21 5.70
N GLU A 166 -17.84 -10.47 4.63
CA GLU A 166 -16.92 -11.60 4.61
C GLU A 166 -15.74 -11.39 5.56
N THR A 167 -15.32 -12.48 6.20
CA THR A 167 -14.19 -12.54 7.14
C THR A 167 -13.23 -13.64 6.72
N ARG A 168 -11.98 -13.58 7.18
CA ARG A 168 -10.97 -14.62 6.92
C ARG A 168 -10.64 -14.81 5.42
N THR A 169 -10.73 -13.73 4.65
CA THR A 169 -10.48 -13.66 3.20
C THR A 169 -9.09 -13.14 2.85
N GLU A 170 -8.26 -12.82 3.84
CA GLU A 170 -6.93 -12.19 3.69
C GLU A 170 -6.93 -10.79 3.04
N ALA A 171 -8.11 -10.22 2.80
CA ALA A 171 -8.31 -8.90 2.21
C ALA A 171 -9.62 -8.26 2.69
N HIS A 172 -9.62 -6.93 2.78
CA HIS A 172 -10.82 -6.13 2.92
C HIS A 172 -11.51 -5.98 1.57
N ARG A 173 -12.84 -6.09 1.58
CA ARG A 173 -13.65 -5.82 0.40
C ARG A 173 -14.74 -4.83 0.75
N TYR A 174 -14.78 -3.71 0.04
CA TYR A 174 -15.90 -2.80 0.05
C TYR A 174 -16.73 -3.06 -1.21
N ALA A 175 -17.99 -3.50 -1.03
CA ALA A 175 -18.92 -3.76 -2.12
C ALA A 175 -19.26 -2.48 -2.90
N SER A 176 -19.23 -1.34 -2.22
CA SER A 176 -19.30 0.01 -2.81
C SER A 176 -18.34 0.93 -2.06
N GLY A 177 -17.84 1.97 -2.73
CA GLY A 177 -16.90 2.90 -2.13
C GLY A 177 -16.20 3.77 -3.16
N PHE A 178 -14.99 4.19 -2.83
CA PHE A 178 -14.09 4.86 -3.76
C PHE A 178 -13.88 4.03 -5.02
N ARG A 179 -13.96 4.72 -6.16
CA ARG A 179 -13.74 4.16 -7.49
C ARG A 179 -13.29 5.27 -8.42
N LEU A 180 -12.43 4.91 -9.37
CA LEU A 180 -12.04 5.84 -10.45
C LEU A 180 -13.13 5.93 -11.54
N LYS A 181 -13.85 4.83 -11.77
CA LYS A 181 -14.92 4.71 -12.78
C LYS A 181 -16.03 3.82 -12.24
N GLY A 182 -17.26 4.01 -12.72
CA GLY A 182 -18.46 3.42 -12.12
C GLY A 182 -18.40 1.90 -11.88
N THR A 183 -17.81 1.15 -12.80
CA THR A 183 -17.74 -0.32 -12.76
C THR A 183 -16.39 -0.88 -12.29
N TYR A 184 -15.45 -0.02 -11.89
CA TYR A 184 -14.07 -0.44 -11.64
C TYR A 184 -13.89 -0.73 -10.16
N GLY A 185 -13.22 -1.84 -9.88
CA GLY A 185 -12.62 -2.06 -8.59
C GLY A 185 -11.41 -1.15 -8.44
N PHE A 186 -11.02 -0.89 -7.19
CA PHE A 186 -9.79 -0.20 -6.89
C PHE A 186 -9.13 -0.85 -5.69
N THR A 187 -7.99 -1.52 -5.93
CA THR A 187 -7.28 -2.25 -4.89
C THR A 187 -5.97 -1.57 -4.52
N GLN A 188 -5.74 -1.41 -3.22
CA GLN A 188 -4.51 -0.87 -2.65
C GLN A 188 -4.13 -1.68 -1.40
N GLY A 189 -2.97 -2.33 -1.44
CA GLY A 189 -2.56 -3.25 -0.38
C GLY A 189 -3.54 -4.42 -0.27
N CYS A 190 -4.05 -4.66 0.93
CA CYS A 190 -5.10 -5.66 1.18
C CYS A 190 -6.53 -5.09 1.09
N VAL A 191 -6.72 -3.88 0.56
CA VAL A 191 -8.02 -3.20 0.54
C VAL A 191 -8.56 -3.08 -0.88
N MET A 192 -9.66 -3.76 -1.16
CA MET A 192 -10.38 -3.73 -2.43
C MET A 192 -11.64 -2.85 -2.28
N SER A 193 -11.76 -1.79 -3.07
CA SER A 193 -12.92 -0.88 -3.06
C SER A 193 -13.77 -0.96 -4.31
N ASN A 194 -15.08 -0.74 -4.15
CA ASN A 194 -16.07 -0.87 -5.20
C ASN A 194 -16.01 -2.22 -5.93
N THR A 195 -15.76 -3.29 -5.18
CA THR A 195 -15.47 -4.63 -5.72
C THR A 195 -16.68 -5.54 -5.54
N SER A 196 -17.36 -5.84 -6.64
CA SER A 196 -18.43 -6.85 -6.68
C SER A 196 -17.88 -8.27 -6.46
N LYS A 197 -18.75 -9.25 -6.20
CA LYS A 197 -18.34 -10.65 -6.07
C LYS A 197 -17.73 -11.23 -7.34
N SER A 198 -18.16 -10.78 -8.53
CA SER A 198 -17.58 -11.26 -9.79
C SER A 198 -16.19 -10.68 -10.07
N LEU A 199 -15.88 -9.51 -9.49
CA LEU A 199 -14.59 -8.84 -9.65
C LEU A 199 -13.58 -9.21 -8.55
N SER A 200 -14.03 -9.83 -7.44
CA SER A 200 -13.16 -10.08 -6.30
C SER A 200 -11.96 -10.98 -6.59
N GLY A 201 -12.10 -11.94 -7.52
CA GLY A 201 -10.97 -12.79 -7.92
C GLY A 201 -9.85 -11.99 -8.60
N HIS A 202 -10.22 -11.07 -9.49
CA HIS A 202 -9.29 -10.16 -10.17
C HIS A 202 -8.59 -9.24 -9.16
N GLU A 203 -9.37 -8.55 -8.33
CA GLU A 203 -8.83 -7.62 -7.33
C GLU A 203 -7.95 -8.32 -6.28
N PHE A 204 -8.27 -9.56 -5.93
CA PHE A 204 -7.46 -10.34 -5.00
C PHE A 204 -6.07 -10.66 -5.57
N VAL A 205 -5.91 -10.76 -6.89
CA VAL A 205 -4.58 -10.90 -7.50
C VAL A 205 -3.72 -9.68 -7.20
N HIS A 206 -4.27 -8.46 -7.20
CA HIS A 206 -3.51 -7.27 -6.81
C HIS A 206 -3.09 -7.29 -5.34
N VAL A 207 -3.92 -7.84 -4.45
CA VAL A 207 -3.54 -8.09 -3.05
C VAL A 207 -2.33 -9.03 -2.99
N VAL A 208 -2.37 -10.14 -3.73
CA VAL A 208 -1.26 -11.11 -3.79
C VAL A 208 -0.02 -10.49 -4.44
N GLN A 209 -0.15 -9.71 -5.50
CA GLN A 209 0.96 -8.99 -6.13
C GLN A 209 1.64 -8.04 -5.14
N ASN A 210 0.87 -7.30 -4.34
CA ASN A 210 1.42 -6.47 -3.28
C ASN A 210 2.13 -7.30 -2.19
N LEU A 211 1.58 -8.45 -1.80
CA LEU A 211 2.18 -9.34 -0.80
C LEU A 211 3.47 -10.00 -1.29
N VAL A 212 3.56 -10.36 -2.58
CA VAL A 212 4.71 -11.09 -3.14
C VAL A 212 5.81 -10.13 -3.57
N ALA A 213 5.47 -9.08 -4.31
CA ALA A 213 6.45 -8.15 -4.87
C ALA A 213 6.68 -6.91 -4.00
N GLY A 214 5.84 -6.64 -3.00
CA GLY A 214 6.06 -5.60 -2.00
C GLY A 214 6.28 -4.22 -2.63
N PRO A 215 7.37 -3.51 -2.30
CA PRO A 215 7.68 -2.20 -2.89
C PRO A 215 7.78 -2.22 -4.41
N TYR A 216 8.29 -3.32 -4.98
CA TYR A 216 8.49 -3.44 -6.42
C TYR A 216 7.17 -3.34 -7.18
N TYR A 217 6.10 -3.96 -6.66
CA TYR A 217 4.77 -3.89 -7.27
C TYR A 217 4.29 -2.45 -7.40
N VAL A 218 4.21 -1.73 -6.28
CA VAL A 218 3.69 -0.36 -6.24
C VAL A 218 4.55 0.59 -7.08
N LEU A 219 5.87 0.53 -6.94
CA LEU A 219 6.78 1.43 -7.65
C LEU A 219 6.78 1.17 -9.16
N SER A 220 6.84 -0.10 -9.59
CA SER A 220 6.80 -0.42 -11.02
C SER A 220 5.45 -0.11 -11.65
N TYR A 221 4.35 -0.28 -10.91
CA TYR A 221 3.01 0.10 -11.38
C TYR A 221 2.91 1.63 -11.60
N VAL A 222 3.33 2.43 -10.61
CA VAL A 222 3.33 3.90 -10.72
C VAL A 222 4.27 4.37 -11.82
N ALA A 223 5.48 3.81 -11.88
CA ALA A 223 6.46 4.19 -12.90
C ALA A 223 5.93 3.89 -14.31
N TRP A 224 5.27 2.73 -14.51
CA TRP A 224 4.61 2.40 -15.76
C TRP A 224 3.57 3.44 -16.16
N MET A 225 2.69 3.81 -15.23
CA MET A 225 1.67 4.83 -15.47
C MET A 225 2.28 6.17 -15.87
N VAL A 226 3.31 6.63 -15.16
CA VAL A 226 3.97 7.92 -15.44
C VAL A 226 4.63 7.93 -16.82
N LEU A 227 5.36 6.87 -17.18
CA LEU A 227 6.10 6.81 -18.45
C LEU A 227 5.17 6.73 -19.65
N LEU A 228 4.12 5.93 -19.55
CA LEU A 228 3.19 5.73 -20.65
C LEU A 228 2.07 6.77 -20.70
N PHE A 229 2.06 7.73 -19.76
CA PHE A 229 1.10 8.83 -19.77
C PHE A 229 1.20 9.68 -21.04
N VAL A 230 2.40 10.15 -21.40
CA VAL A 230 2.59 10.99 -22.61
C VAL A 230 2.35 10.19 -23.90
N PRO A 231 2.90 8.96 -24.08
CA PRO A 231 2.54 8.11 -25.21
C PRO A 231 1.03 7.85 -25.33
N GLY A 232 0.36 7.54 -24.22
CA GLY A 232 -1.08 7.33 -24.18
C GLY A 232 -1.88 8.58 -24.55
N MET A 233 -1.45 9.75 -24.08
CA MET A 233 -2.01 11.04 -24.45
C MET A 233 -1.90 11.29 -25.97
N ILE A 234 -0.72 11.09 -26.55
CA ILE A 234 -0.49 11.24 -28.00
C ILE A 234 -1.36 10.24 -28.78
N ALA A 235 -1.35 8.97 -28.39
CA ALA A 235 -2.15 7.93 -29.04
C ALA A 235 -3.65 8.22 -28.98
N GLY A 236 -4.14 8.71 -27.83
CA GLY A 236 -5.53 9.11 -27.64
C GLY A 236 -5.93 10.32 -28.51
N LEU A 237 -5.06 11.33 -28.64
CA LEU A 237 -5.29 12.48 -29.51
C LEU A 237 -5.30 12.11 -31.00
N LEU A 238 -4.56 11.08 -31.39
CA LEU A 238 -4.48 10.60 -32.78
C LEU A 238 -5.53 9.52 -33.11
N SER A 239 -6.28 9.04 -32.12
CA SER A 239 -7.24 7.95 -32.31
C SER A 239 -8.50 8.42 -33.04
N LYS A 240 -8.92 7.64 -34.04
CA LYS A 240 -10.19 7.87 -34.78
C LYS A 240 -11.40 7.18 -34.15
N ARG A 241 -11.18 6.27 -33.19
CA ARG A 241 -12.22 5.40 -32.60
C ARG A 241 -12.31 5.49 -31.08
N GLY A 242 -11.39 6.20 -30.43
CA GLY A 242 -11.36 6.43 -28.99
C GLY A 242 -10.90 7.85 -28.68
N GLY A 243 -11.15 8.32 -27.47
CA GLY A 243 -10.74 9.65 -27.04
C GLY A 243 -9.37 9.69 -26.36
N LEU A 244 -8.96 10.89 -25.94
CA LEU A 244 -7.76 11.10 -25.13
C LEU A 244 -7.72 10.18 -23.89
N ALA A 245 -8.86 10.09 -23.17
CA ALA A 245 -8.99 9.26 -21.99
C ALA A 245 -8.78 7.76 -22.29
N ASP A 246 -9.33 7.26 -23.39
CA ASP A 246 -9.13 5.86 -23.81
C ASP A 246 -7.67 5.57 -24.17
N GLY A 247 -6.98 6.54 -24.78
CA GLY A 247 -5.55 6.41 -25.09
C GLY A 247 -4.68 6.34 -23.84
N ILE A 248 -4.92 7.23 -22.87
CA ILE A 248 -4.24 7.20 -21.58
C ILE A 248 -4.54 5.88 -20.87
N GLU A 249 -5.82 5.54 -20.69
CA GLU A 249 -6.26 4.30 -20.02
C GLU A 249 -5.65 3.06 -20.68
N GLY A 250 -5.69 2.97 -22.01
CA GLY A 250 -5.16 1.84 -22.77
C GLY A 250 -3.66 1.62 -22.55
N TYR A 251 -2.88 2.70 -22.51
CA TYR A 251 -1.43 2.62 -22.34
C TYR A 251 -1.01 2.50 -20.86
N THR A 252 -1.57 3.31 -19.96
CA THR A 252 -1.12 3.35 -18.56
C THR A 252 -1.73 2.25 -17.70
N TYR A 253 -2.94 1.79 -18.02
CA TYR A 253 -3.71 0.84 -17.21
C TYR A 253 -3.90 -0.51 -17.94
N ASP A 254 -4.58 -0.54 -19.09
CA ASP A 254 -4.89 -1.83 -19.76
C ASP A 254 -3.62 -2.60 -20.16
N SER A 255 -2.59 -1.88 -20.62
CA SER A 255 -1.31 -2.49 -21.00
C SER A 255 -0.35 -2.68 -19.82
N ASN A 256 -0.75 -2.27 -18.61
CA ASN A 256 0.03 -2.48 -17.41
C ASN A 256 0.17 -3.98 -17.16
N PRO A 257 1.39 -4.49 -16.96
CA PRO A 257 1.59 -5.92 -16.85
C PRO A 257 0.97 -6.55 -15.60
N TRP A 258 0.88 -5.78 -14.53
CA TRP A 258 0.22 -6.23 -13.31
C TRP A 258 -1.28 -6.41 -13.52
N GLU A 259 -1.90 -5.52 -14.30
CA GLU A 259 -3.28 -5.65 -14.76
C GLU A 259 -3.44 -6.86 -15.67
N ALA A 260 -2.53 -7.06 -16.63
CA ALA A 260 -2.57 -8.23 -17.52
C ALA A 260 -2.54 -9.57 -16.75
N VAL A 261 -1.74 -9.66 -15.69
CA VAL A 261 -1.71 -10.85 -14.80
C VAL A 261 -3.03 -11.01 -14.03
N ALA A 262 -3.62 -9.92 -13.55
CA ALA A 262 -4.91 -9.98 -12.87
C ALA A 262 -6.04 -10.41 -13.82
N TYR A 263 -6.07 -9.86 -15.04
CA TYR A 263 -7.03 -10.25 -16.07
C TYR A 263 -6.91 -11.71 -16.52
N ALA A 264 -5.69 -12.26 -16.53
CA ALA A 264 -5.48 -13.69 -16.80
C ALA A 264 -6.10 -14.60 -15.74
N SER A 265 -6.34 -14.10 -14.53
CA SER A 265 -6.93 -14.85 -13.41
C SER A 265 -8.44 -14.63 -13.25
N GLY A 266 -9.01 -13.69 -14.00
CA GLY A 266 -10.44 -13.35 -13.96
C GLY A 266 -10.70 -11.87 -14.22
N GLY A 267 -11.97 -11.51 -14.40
CA GLY A 267 -12.41 -10.16 -14.75
C GLY A 267 -13.21 -10.13 -16.05
N SER A 268 -13.97 -9.07 -16.26
CA SER A 268 -14.85 -8.93 -17.44
C SER A 268 -14.24 -8.10 -18.57
N HIS A 269 -13.07 -7.49 -18.35
CA HIS A 269 -12.42 -6.62 -19.31
C HIS A 269 -11.25 -7.37 -19.96
N SER A 270 -11.19 -7.40 -21.29
CA SER A 270 -9.98 -7.83 -22.00
C SER A 270 -9.11 -6.60 -22.25
N PRO A 271 -7.80 -6.64 -21.98
CA PRO A 271 -6.93 -5.49 -22.20
C PRO A 271 -6.94 -5.10 -23.68
N LYS A 272 -7.23 -3.82 -23.97
CA LYS A 272 -7.31 -3.30 -25.35
C LYS A 272 -5.93 -3.25 -26.03
N ILE A 273 -4.87 -3.15 -25.23
CA ILE A 273 -3.47 -3.13 -25.66
C ILE A 273 -2.71 -4.05 -24.70
N SER A 274 -1.95 -5.02 -25.23
CA SER A 274 -1.04 -5.86 -24.44
C SER A 274 0.37 -5.71 -24.97
N LEU A 275 1.26 -5.11 -24.17
CA LEU A 275 2.65 -4.89 -24.55
C LEU A 275 3.56 -6.11 -24.28
N GLY A 276 2.98 -7.26 -23.92
CA GLY A 276 3.68 -8.53 -23.75
C GLY A 276 4.55 -8.61 -22.47
N PRO A 277 4.70 -9.79 -21.85
CA PRO A 277 5.34 -9.96 -20.54
C PRO A 277 6.86 -9.69 -20.52
N VAL A 278 7.53 -9.62 -21.67
CA VAL A 278 8.96 -9.33 -21.75
C VAL A 278 9.25 -7.84 -21.50
N TRP A 279 8.49 -6.94 -22.14
CA TRP A 279 8.65 -5.50 -21.98
C TRP A 279 8.33 -5.03 -20.57
N THR A 280 7.38 -5.68 -19.92
CA THR A 280 7.06 -5.58 -18.49
C THR A 280 8.26 -5.70 -17.58
N VAL A 281 8.97 -6.82 -17.70
CA VAL A 281 10.07 -7.17 -16.79
C VAL A 281 11.24 -6.26 -17.09
N VAL A 282 11.50 -5.99 -18.37
CA VAL A 282 12.58 -5.12 -18.81
C VAL A 282 12.34 -3.68 -18.34
N LEU A 283 11.17 -3.07 -18.57
CA LEU A 283 10.88 -1.73 -18.08
C LEU A 283 10.84 -1.69 -16.55
N GLY A 284 10.16 -2.63 -15.90
CA GLY A 284 10.06 -2.65 -14.43
C GLY A 284 11.43 -2.72 -13.76
N VAL A 285 12.31 -3.62 -14.24
CA VAL A 285 13.69 -3.74 -13.75
C VAL A 285 14.52 -2.51 -14.09
N ALA A 286 14.42 -1.98 -15.32
CA ALA A 286 15.14 -0.78 -15.72
C ALA A 286 14.74 0.42 -14.85
N LEU A 287 13.46 0.56 -14.51
CA LEU A 287 12.95 1.68 -13.74
C LEU A 287 13.33 1.63 -12.28
N VAL A 288 13.30 0.44 -11.67
CA VAL A 288 13.85 0.27 -10.32
C VAL A 288 15.36 0.51 -10.32
N GLY A 289 16.07 0.05 -11.35
CA GLY A 289 17.49 0.34 -11.54
C GLY A 289 17.77 1.84 -11.63
N VAL A 290 17.00 2.58 -12.43
CA VAL A 290 17.11 4.04 -12.57
C VAL A 290 16.75 4.75 -11.27
N PHE A 291 15.67 4.36 -10.60
CA PHE A 291 15.26 4.96 -9.33
C PHE A 291 16.33 4.77 -8.24
N VAL A 292 16.88 3.56 -8.12
CA VAL A 292 17.99 3.25 -7.21
C VAL A 292 19.23 4.07 -7.58
N TRP A 293 19.55 4.17 -8.88
CA TRP A 293 20.69 4.94 -9.36
C TRP A 293 20.54 6.45 -9.09
N LEU A 294 19.40 7.05 -9.40
CA LEU A 294 19.09 8.46 -9.15
C LEU A 294 19.16 8.79 -7.65
N SER A 295 18.60 7.91 -6.83
CA SER A 295 18.66 7.99 -5.36
C SER A 295 20.09 7.83 -4.82
N TRP A 296 21.04 7.34 -5.61
CA TRP A 296 22.44 7.23 -5.17
C TRP A 296 23.35 8.30 -5.75
N LYS A 297 23.08 8.78 -6.97
CA LYS A 297 24.03 9.58 -7.75
C LYS A 297 23.58 11.01 -8.08
N VAL A 298 22.28 11.28 -8.19
CA VAL A 298 21.80 12.55 -8.79
C VAL A 298 21.34 13.58 -7.75
N ILE A 299 20.82 13.15 -6.61
CA ILE A 299 20.54 14.08 -5.51
C ILE A 299 21.91 14.54 -4.96
N PRO A 300 22.30 15.82 -5.06
CA PRO A 300 23.59 16.28 -4.58
C PRO A 300 23.64 16.05 -3.07
N TRP A 301 24.42 15.07 -2.65
CA TRP A 301 24.48 14.65 -1.25
C TRP A 301 25.54 15.40 -0.44
N GLY A 302 25.98 16.56 -0.93
CA GLY A 302 26.85 17.47 -0.20
C GLY A 302 26.10 18.15 0.93
N TRP A 303 25.82 17.41 2.00
CA TRP A 303 25.20 17.91 3.22
C TRP A 303 26.23 17.77 4.35
N GLN A 304 26.71 18.91 4.84
CA GLN A 304 27.25 19.07 6.20
C GLN A 304 26.08 19.33 7.14
#